data_AF-A0A6G1YUB5-F1
#
_entry.id   AF-A0A6G1YUB5-F1
#
_cell.length_a   1.000
_cell.length_b   1.000
_cell.length_c   1.000
_cell.angle_alpha   90.00
_cell.angle_beta   90.00
_cell.angle_gamma   90.00
#
_symmetry.space_group_name_H-M   'P 1'
#
loop_
_entity.id
_entity.type
_entity.pdbx_description
1 polymer ?
#
loop_
_entity_poly.entity_id
_entity_poly.type
_entity_poly.pdbx_seq_one_letter_code
_entity_poly.pdbx_strand_id
1 'polypeptide(L)'
;MLNVNIDTSGVDKQEAEEWVNELANVYADMEIADINVSGNKIAFKAGFAGMDDTEPDDVKMKIEEYLTMNEAFNASSVSVR
;
A
#
# COMPACT_ATOMS: atom_id res chain seq x y z
N MET A 1 -3.79 10.67 6.58
CA MET A 1 -3.37 9.58 5.65
C MET A 1 -2.81 10.19 4.37
N LEU A 2 -1.72 9.62 3.88
CA LEU A 2 -1.00 9.98 2.67
C LEU A 2 -1.47 9.12 1.50
N ASN A 3 -1.34 9.62 0.27
CA ASN A 3 -1.71 8.89 -0.93
C ASN A 3 -0.57 7.99 -1.38
N VAL A 4 -0.89 6.71 -1.54
CA VAL A 4 0.01 5.70 -2.07
C VAL A 4 -0.38 5.41 -3.51
N ASN A 5 0.62 5.36 -4.39
CA ASN A 5 0.47 4.88 -5.76
C ASN A 5 1.57 3.85 -6.05
N ILE A 6 1.16 2.67 -6.51
CA ILE A 6 2.04 1.59 -6.93
C ILE A 6 1.76 1.29 -8.40
N ASP A 7 2.80 1.40 -9.22
CA ASP A 7 2.77 0.93 -10.60
C ASP A 7 3.23 -0.53 -10.63
N THR A 8 2.43 -1.41 -11.23
CA THR A 8 2.61 -2.86 -11.18
C THR A 8 2.33 -3.52 -12.54
N SER A 9 2.65 -4.81 -12.67
CA SER A 9 2.27 -5.64 -13.81
C SER A 9 1.77 -7.00 -13.36
N GLY A 10 0.74 -7.51 -14.04
CA GLY A 10 0.26 -8.87 -13.87
C GLY A 10 -0.61 -9.11 -12.63
N VAL A 11 -1.10 -8.03 -12.00
CA VAL A 11 -1.94 -8.14 -10.80
C VAL A 11 -3.41 -8.34 -11.14
N ASP A 12 -4.07 -9.28 -10.45
CA ASP A 12 -5.53 -9.37 -10.46
C ASP A 12 -6.14 -8.30 -9.54
N LYS A 13 -7.32 -7.79 -9.91
CA LYS A 13 -7.98 -6.74 -9.14
C LYS A 13 -8.29 -7.19 -7.72
N GLN A 14 -8.83 -8.39 -7.55
CA GLN A 14 -9.23 -8.91 -6.25
C GLN A 14 -7.99 -9.19 -5.40
N GLU A 15 -6.96 -9.80 -5.98
CA GLU A 15 -5.69 -10.07 -5.29
C GLU A 15 -5.01 -8.79 -4.80
N ALA A 16 -5.00 -7.72 -5.62
CA ALA A 16 -4.49 -6.42 -5.21
C ALA A 16 -5.30 -5.80 -4.05
N GLU A 17 -6.63 -5.87 -4.11
CA GLU A 17 -7.49 -5.36 -3.03
C GLU A 17 -7.28 -6.14 -1.74
N GLU A 18 -7.18 -7.46 -1.80
CA GLU A 18 -6.86 -8.32 -0.65
C GLU A 18 -5.48 -7.98 -0.08
N TRP A 19 -4.45 -7.89 -0.92
CA TRP A 19 -3.09 -7.52 -0.50
C TRP A 19 -3.04 -6.17 0.20
N VAL A 20 -3.75 -5.15 -0.31
CA VAL A 20 -3.80 -3.82 0.32
C VAL A 20 -4.54 -3.85 1.65
N ASN A 21 -5.58 -4.67 1.80
CA ASN A 21 -6.27 -4.80 3.08
C ASN A 21 -5.43 -5.54 4.13
N GLU A 22 -4.62 -6.52 3.71
CA GLU A 22 -3.75 -7.26 4.63
C GLU A 22 -2.63 -6.41 5.24
N LEU A 23 -2.26 -5.28 4.64
CA LEU A 23 -1.33 -4.31 5.25
C LEU A 23 -1.77 -3.88 6.66
N ALA A 24 -3.07 -3.63 6.86
CA ALA A 24 -3.62 -3.22 8.17
C ALA A 24 -3.68 -4.38 9.17
N ASN A 25 -3.67 -5.64 8.70
CA ASN A 25 -3.59 -6.81 9.58
C ASN A 25 -2.15 -7.10 10.02
N VAL A 26 -1.17 -6.86 9.13
CA VAL A 26 0.25 -7.06 9.41
C VAL A 26 0.82 -5.93 10.27
N TYR A 27 0.43 -4.69 9.98
CA TYR A 27 0.81 -3.51 10.76
C TYR A 27 -0.40 -2.98 11.51
N ALA A 28 -0.53 -3.38 12.78
CA ALA A 28 -1.71 -3.11 13.60
C ALA A 28 -2.02 -1.62 13.84
N ASP A 29 -1.03 -0.75 13.64
CA ASP A 29 -1.15 0.70 13.70
C ASP A 29 -1.43 1.33 12.33
N MET A 30 -1.33 0.59 11.22
CA MET A 30 -1.57 1.12 9.88
C MET A 30 -3.07 1.20 9.56
N GLU A 31 -3.51 2.36 9.09
CA GLU A 31 -4.86 2.58 8.58
C GLU A 31 -4.84 2.67 7.05
N ILE A 32 -5.79 2.00 6.40
CA ILE A 32 -5.94 1.95 4.94
C ILE A 32 -7.32 2.45 4.54
N ALA A 33 -7.39 3.24 3.47
CA ALA A 33 -8.66 3.72 2.91
C ALA A 33 -8.59 3.95 1.40
N ASP A 34 -9.77 4.14 0.79
CA ASP A 34 -9.93 4.57 -0.62
C ASP A 34 -9.16 3.70 -1.63
N ILE A 35 -9.19 2.38 -1.44
CA ILE A 35 -8.52 1.43 -2.34
C ILE A 35 -9.13 1.50 -3.74
N ASN A 36 -8.28 1.68 -4.74
CA ASN A 36 -8.63 1.69 -6.14
C ASN A 36 -7.57 0.96 -6.96
N VAL A 37 -7.99 -0.11 -7.62
CA VAL A 37 -7.14 -0.91 -8.51
C VAL A 37 -7.67 -0.76 -9.93
N SER A 38 -6.81 -0.27 -10.83
CA SER A 38 -7.16 0.01 -12.22
C SER A 38 -6.01 -0.38 -13.16
N GLY A 39 -6.14 -1.54 -13.80
CA GLY A 39 -5.13 -2.09 -14.69
C GLY A 39 -3.81 -2.31 -13.93
N ASN A 40 -2.74 -1.69 -14.41
CA ASN A 40 -1.38 -1.82 -13.87
C ASN A 40 -1.09 -0.85 -12.72
N LYS A 41 -2.12 -0.40 -12.00
CA LYS A 41 -1.97 0.60 -10.95
C LYS A 41 -2.85 0.30 -9.75
N ILE A 42 -2.24 0.41 -8.57
CA ILE A 42 -2.88 0.31 -7.26
C ILE A 42 -2.74 1.68 -6.59
N ALA A 43 -3.85 2.25 -6.15
CA ALA A 43 -3.88 3.50 -5.41
C ALA A 43 -4.72 3.34 -4.15
N PHE A 44 -4.25 3.88 -3.04
CA PHE A 44 -4.95 3.87 -1.75
C PHE A 44 -4.41 4.99 -0.86
N LYS A 45 -5.04 5.20 0.28
CA LYS A 45 -4.55 6.06 1.35
C LYS A 45 -4.02 5.21 2.49
N ALA A 46 -2.89 5.63 3.06
CA ALA A 46 -2.28 4.97 4.20
C ALA A 46 -1.81 5.97 5.26
N GLY A 47 -1.78 5.57 6.52
CA GLY A 47 -1.22 6.34 7.63
C GLY A 47 -1.14 5.48 8.88
N PHE A 48 -0.73 6.07 10.01
CA PHE A 48 -0.70 5.36 11.29
C PHE A 48 -1.69 5.96 12.29
N ALA A 49 -2.46 5.10 12.95
CA ALA A 49 -3.48 5.48 13.90
C ALA A 49 -2.87 6.29 15.06
N GLY A 50 -3.38 7.51 15.27
CA GLY A 50 -2.90 8.40 16.33
C GLY A 50 -1.56 9.08 16.03
N MET A 51 -1.03 8.99 14.81
CA MET A 51 0.17 9.71 14.36
C MET A 51 -0.17 10.80 13.34
N ASP A 52 -0.31 12.02 13.83
CA ASP A 52 -0.62 13.20 12.99
C ASP A 52 0.58 13.68 12.16
N ASP A 53 1.80 13.31 12.55
CA ASP A 53 3.06 13.67 11.92
C ASP A 53 3.65 12.58 11.01
N THR A 54 2.83 11.60 10.59
CA THR A 54 3.24 10.55 9.65
C THR A 54 3.88 11.16 8.39
N GLU A 55 5.14 10.82 8.11
CA GLU A 55 5.85 11.27 6.92
C GLU A 55 5.73 10.25 5.76
N PRO A 56 5.89 10.69 4.49
CA PRO A 56 5.83 9.79 3.34
C PRO A 56 6.80 8.62 3.39
N ASP A 57 8.00 8.84 3.95
CA ASP A 57 9.03 7.80 4.03
C ASP A 57 8.67 6.71 5.06
N ASP A 58 7.95 7.05 6.14
CA ASP A 58 7.48 6.06 7.13
C ASP A 58 6.53 5.05 6.47
N VAL A 59 5.54 5.56 5.73
CA VAL A 59 4.56 4.74 5.01
C VAL A 59 5.23 3.97 3.88
N LYS A 60 6.12 4.62 3.13
CA LYS A 60 6.83 3.98 2.02
C LYS A 60 7.68 2.81 2.49
N MET A 61 8.40 2.97 3.61
CA MET A 61 9.23 1.91 4.19
C MET A 61 8.40 0.67 4.53
N LYS A 62 7.20 0.84 5.12
CA LYS A 62 6.31 -0.28 5.45
C LYS A 62 5.74 -0.98 4.22
N ILE A 63 5.38 -0.23 3.19
CA ILE A 63 4.89 -0.81 1.93
C ILE A 63 6.00 -1.61 1.24
N GLU A 64 7.22 -1.07 1.17
CA GLU A 64 8.36 -1.75 0.55
C GLU A 64 8.78 -3.00 1.36
N GLU A 65 8.78 -2.93 2.70
CA GLU A 65 9.00 -4.09 3.57
C GLU A 65 7.96 -5.18 3.27
N TYR A 66 6.67 -4.84 3.25
CA TYR A 66 5.60 -5.80 3.00
C TYR A 66 5.67 -6.43 1.60
N LEU A 67 6.01 -5.64 0.57
CA LEU A 67 6.24 -6.12 -0.79
C LEU A 67 7.31 -7.21 -0.85
N THR A 68 8.39 -7.08 -0.07
CA THR A 68 9.45 -8.11 -0.03
C THR A 68 9.03 -9.39 0.70
N MET A 69 8.06 -9.31 1.60
CA MET A 69 7.57 -10.44 2.38
C MET A 69 6.43 -11.19 1.68
N ASN A 70 5.66 -10.51 0.83
CA ASN A 70 4.44 -11.03 0.22
C ASN A 70 4.39 -10.63 -1.26
N GLU A 71 5.03 -11.44 -2.10
CA GLU A 71 5.04 -11.25 -3.56
C GLU A 71 3.69 -11.65 -4.19
N ALA A 72 2.70 -10.76 -4.14
CA ALA A 72 1.43 -10.91 -4.87
C ALA A 72 1.52 -10.40 -6.31
N PHE A 73 2.39 -9.42 -6.57
CA PHE A 73 2.56 -8.82 -7.89
C PHE A 73 3.95 -8.23 -8.06
N ASN A 74 4.33 -7.92 -9.31
CA ASN A 74 5.57 -7.23 -9.57
C ASN A 74 5.37 -5.71 -9.45
N ALA A 75 5.93 -5.11 -8.39
CA ALA A 75 5.93 -3.66 -8.22
C ALA A 75 7.11 -3.04 -8.97
N SER A 76 6.82 -2.08 -9.85
CA SER A 76 7.84 -1.35 -10.63
C SER A 76 8.15 0.04 -10.06
N SER A 77 7.20 0.63 -9.33
CA SER A 77 7.38 1.91 -8.64
C SER A 77 6.42 2.03 -7.46
N VAL A 78 6.89 2.65 -6.37
CA VAL A 78 6.08 3.03 -5.20
C VAL A 78 6.29 4.51 -4.93
N SER A 79 5.20 5.27 -4.84
CA SER A 79 5.23 6.69 -4.46
C SER A 79 4.20 7.01 -3.38
N VAL A 80 4.61 7.82 -2.40
CA VAL A 80 3.79 8.23 -1.26
C VAL A 80 3.80 9.77 -1.17
N ARG A 81 2.62 10.41 -1.05
CA ARG A 81 2.46 11.89 -1.08
C ARG A 81 1.26 12.40 -0.30
#